data_AF-A0A858X978-F1
#
_entry.id   AF-A0A858X978-F1
#
_cell.length_a   1.000
_cell.length_b   1.000
_cell.length_c   1.000
_cell.angle_alpha   90.00
_cell.angle_beta   90.00
_cell.angle_gamma   90.00
#
_symmetry.space_group_name_H-M   'P 1'
#
loop_
_entity.id
_entity.type
_entity.pdbx_description
1 polymer ?
#
loop_
_entity_poly.entity_id
_entity_poly.type
_entity_poly.pdbx_seq_one_letter_code
_entity_poly.pdbx_strand_id
1 'polypeptide(L)'
;MSRPVTEVLVFALDGMRFALPTAGVVEQLVIDGDRLRRLARLAETGVLGASGLPLLRLSSRLGIGAPAQLRAGSLLLVGEAGRVRGTVLLDAEPVITFAELRAMPATVPEAPARQAALVAGIAVLPAGERAILLQIPTGILRESAPEVAEPGPRALVVAPAGAPRDRLRTLLRRLGHEVSLAEDPRAARLSGRRFDTIVLDLDAFAAEAIEPRDGVRLIACSAAALPRVPNGFDSAILAGDVASLIAALAQRKTLAA
;
A
#
# COMPACT_ATOMS: atom_id res chain seq x y z
N MET A 1 -25.84 -11.91 -15.43
CA MET A 1 -24.59 -12.54 -15.90
C MET A 1 -23.66 -12.65 -14.70
N SER A 2 -23.26 -13.86 -14.31
CA SER A 2 -22.32 -14.07 -13.20
C SER A 2 -20.95 -13.51 -13.59
N ARG A 3 -20.30 -12.77 -12.69
CA ARG A 3 -18.96 -12.22 -12.96
C ARG A 3 -17.93 -13.36 -12.93
N PRO A 4 -16.90 -13.32 -13.78
CA PRO A 4 -15.87 -14.36 -13.80
C PRO A 4 -15.10 -14.36 -12.48
N VAL A 5 -14.91 -15.55 -11.91
CA VAL A 5 -14.03 -15.78 -10.77
C VAL A 5 -12.70 -16.34 -11.25
N THR A 6 -11.61 -15.95 -10.61
CA THR A 6 -10.25 -16.34 -10.96
C THR A 6 -9.56 -16.93 -9.73
N GLU A 7 -8.77 -17.99 -9.93
CA GLU A 7 -7.95 -18.56 -8.87
C GLU A 7 -6.77 -17.63 -8.56
N VAL A 8 -6.57 -17.36 -7.27
CA VAL A 8 -5.57 -16.42 -6.75
C VAL A 8 -4.89 -16.98 -5.50
N LEU A 9 -3.62 -16.61 -5.32
CA LEU A 9 -2.88 -16.73 -4.07
C LEU A 9 -3.16 -15.49 -3.21
N VAL A 10 -3.72 -15.69 -2.03
CA VAL A 10 -4.01 -14.63 -1.07
C VAL A 10 -3.06 -14.72 0.11
N PHE A 11 -2.44 -13.61 0.47
CA PHE A 11 -1.52 -13.51 1.60
C PHE A 11 -1.65 -12.16 2.30
N ALA A 12 -1.12 -12.07 3.51
CA ALA A 12 -1.14 -10.84 4.29
C ALA A 12 0.29 -10.37 4.60
N LEU A 13 0.58 -9.11 4.31
CA LEU A 13 1.81 -8.43 4.72
C LEU A 13 1.42 -7.26 5.61
N ASP A 14 1.91 -7.25 6.85
CA ASP A 14 1.66 -6.17 7.82
C ASP A 14 0.16 -5.84 7.98
N GLY A 15 -0.67 -6.89 8.01
CA GLY A 15 -2.14 -6.78 8.15
C GLY A 15 -2.89 -6.41 6.86
N MET A 16 -2.19 -6.01 5.80
CA MET A 16 -2.80 -5.75 4.49
C MET A 16 -2.90 -7.04 3.67
N ARG A 17 -4.05 -7.25 3.01
CA ARG A 17 -4.27 -8.43 2.15
C ARG A 17 -3.92 -8.13 0.70
N PHE A 18 -3.20 -9.07 0.10
CA PHE A 18 -2.80 -9.05 -1.30
C PHE A 18 -3.27 -10.32 -1.99
N ALA A 19 -3.51 -10.22 -3.28
CA ALA A 19 -3.88 -11.35 -4.14
C ALA A 19 -2.98 -11.36 -5.38
N LEU A 20 -2.55 -12.55 -5.79
CA LEU A 20 -1.78 -12.78 -7.02
C LEU A 20 -2.48 -13.84 -7.87
N PRO A 21 -2.76 -13.61 -9.17
CA PRO A 21 -3.30 -14.65 -10.05
C PRO A 21 -2.37 -15.88 -10.14
N THR A 22 -2.93 -17.10 -10.05
CA THR A 22 -2.13 -18.34 -10.14
C THR A 22 -1.64 -18.62 -11.56
N ALA A 23 -2.26 -18.03 -12.59
CA ALA A 23 -1.93 -18.27 -13.99
C ALA A 23 -0.45 -17.98 -14.37
N GLY A 24 0.25 -17.14 -13.61
CA GLY A 24 1.68 -16.84 -13.80
C GLY A 24 2.63 -17.55 -12.83
N VAL A 25 2.11 -18.43 -11.97
CA VAL A 25 2.88 -19.16 -10.95
C VAL A 25 3.10 -20.59 -11.43
N VAL A 26 4.36 -20.93 -11.69
CA VAL A 26 4.78 -22.26 -12.14
C VAL A 26 4.87 -23.22 -10.95
N GLU A 27 5.44 -22.75 -9.84
CA GLU A 27 5.63 -23.55 -8.63
C GLU A 27 5.62 -22.66 -7.39
N GLN A 28 5.10 -23.19 -6.29
CA GLN A 28 5.15 -22.57 -4.96
C GLN A 28 5.93 -23.48 -4.02
N LEU A 29 6.94 -22.92 -3.37
CA LEU A 29 7.75 -23.60 -2.36
C LEU A 29 7.54 -22.92 -1.01
N VAL A 30 6.97 -23.65 -0.05
CA VAL A 30 6.90 -23.18 1.35
C VAL A 30 8.30 -23.24 1.96
N ILE A 31 8.69 -22.16 2.65
CA ILE A 31 10.03 -22.00 3.23
C ILE A 31 9.92 -21.41 4.63
N ASP A 32 10.81 -21.84 5.52
CA ASP A 32 10.82 -21.44 6.92
C ASP A 32 12.24 -21.09 7.42
N GLY A 33 12.28 -20.53 8.63
CA GLY A 33 13.49 -20.38 9.43
C GLY A 33 14.68 -19.76 8.71
N ASP A 34 15.82 -20.46 8.75
CA ASP A 34 17.09 -19.98 8.19
C ASP A 34 17.07 -19.87 6.67
N ARG A 35 16.32 -20.74 5.99
CA ARG A 35 16.23 -20.72 4.53
C ARG A 35 15.53 -19.44 4.07
N LEU A 36 14.42 -19.08 4.70
CA LEU A 36 13.70 -17.83 4.44
C LEU A 36 14.59 -16.61 4.72
N ARG A 37 15.30 -16.58 5.85
CA ARG A 37 16.26 -15.51 6.16
C ARG A 37 17.37 -15.38 5.11
N ARG A 38 17.88 -16.50 4.60
CA ARG A 38 18.91 -16.51 3.55
C ARG A 38 18.38 -15.96 2.23
N LEU A 39 17.19 -16.38 1.81
CA LEU A 39 16.54 -15.87 0.60
C LEU A 39 16.22 -14.39 0.70
N ALA A 40 15.78 -13.91 1.88
CA ALA A 40 15.53 -12.49 2.12
C ALA A 40 16.78 -11.64 1.89
N ARG A 41 17.96 -12.12 2.32
CA ARG A 41 19.25 -11.46 2.05
C ARG A 41 19.64 -11.51 0.57
N LEU A 42 19.43 -12.64 -0.10
CA LEU A 42 19.71 -12.74 -1.55
C LEU A 42 18.80 -11.82 -2.39
N ALA A 43 17.58 -11.56 -1.92
CA ALA A 43 16.70 -10.63 -2.60
C ALA A 43 17.18 -9.17 -2.55
N GLU A 44 18.06 -8.81 -1.60
CA GLU A 44 18.72 -7.50 -1.57
C GLU A 44 19.70 -7.33 -2.74
N THR A 45 20.20 -8.42 -3.30
CA THR A 45 21.02 -8.42 -4.52
C THR A 45 20.21 -8.65 -5.80
N GLY A 46 18.89 -8.83 -5.69
CA GLY A 46 17.96 -9.02 -6.81
C GLY A 46 18.10 -10.34 -7.57
N VAL A 47 18.89 -11.31 -7.09
CA VAL A 47 19.22 -12.54 -7.83
C VAL A 47 19.25 -13.77 -6.91
N LEU A 48 18.70 -14.88 -7.40
CA LEU A 48 18.63 -16.16 -6.70
C LEU A 48 19.94 -16.97 -6.85
N GLY A 49 20.97 -16.59 -6.09
CA GLY A 49 22.21 -17.37 -5.99
C GLY A 49 22.84 -17.69 -7.36
N ALA A 50 23.30 -18.93 -7.53
CA ALA A 50 24.03 -19.36 -8.74
C ALA A 50 23.14 -19.55 -9.99
N SER A 51 21.81 -19.61 -9.86
CA SER A 51 20.93 -19.80 -11.01
C SER A 51 20.84 -18.55 -11.89
N GLY A 52 21.22 -17.38 -11.35
CA GLY A 52 21.09 -16.10 -12.04
C GLY A 52 19.65 -15.64 -12.24
N LEU A 53 18.66 -16.37 -11.69
CA LEU A 53 17.26 -15.99 -11.81
C LEU A 53 16.99 -14.72 -11.01
N PRO A 54 16.22 -13.75 -11.55
CA PRO A 54 15.79 -12.60 -10.78
C PRO A 54 15.03 -13.03 -9.52
N LEU A 55 15.33 -12.40 -8.40
CA LEU A 55 14.67 -12.65 -7.11
C LEU A 55 14.09 -11.35 -6.57
N LEU A 56 12.77 -11.25 -6.58
CA LEU A 56 12.02 -10.11 -6.08
C LEU A 56 11.47 -10.43 -4.68
N ARG A 57 11.85 -9.66 -3.66
CA ARG A 57 11.14 -9.71 -2.36
C ARG A 57 9.97 -8.73 -2.36
N LEU A 58 8.77 -9.26 -2.25
CA LEU A 58 7.55 -8.49 -2.52
C LEU A 58 7.29 -7.42 -1.45
N SER A 59 7.52 -7.73 -0.17
CA SER A 59 7.39 -6.76 0.93
C SER A 59 8.28 -5.54 0.73
N SER A 60 9.59 -5.77 0.47
CA SER A 60 10.55 -4.71 0.16
C SER A 60 10.10 -3.87 -1.03
N ARG A 61 9.63 -4.53 -2.11
CA ARG A 61 9.20 -3.84 -3.32
C ARG A 61 7.95 -2.99 -3.12
N LEU A 62 7.04 -3.43 -2.26
CA LEU A 62 5.85 -2.69 -1.88
C LEU A 62 6.13 -1.61 -0.80
N GLY A 63 7.37 -1.46 -0.34
CA GLY A 63 7.71 -0.54 0.76
C GLY A 63 7.14 -0.98 2.12
N ILE A 64 6.75 -2.25 2.24
CA ILE A 64 6.21 -2.82 3.47
C ILE A 64 7.39 -3.32 4.29
N GLY A 65 7.56 -2.74 5.49
CA GLY A 65 8.64 -3.13 6.40
C GLY A 65 8.63 -4.64 6.66
N ALA A 66 9.83 -5.23 6.71
CA ALA A 66 9.97 -6.64 7.05
C ALA A 66 9.31 -6.92 8.41
N PRO A 67 8.57 -8.04 8.56
CA PRO A 67 8.04 -8.40 9.86
C PRO A 67 9.19 -8.61 10.86
N ALA A 68 8.96 -8.26 12.13
CA ALA A 68 9.98 -8.38 13.19
C ALA A 68 10.52 -9.81 13.32
N GLN A 69 9.70 -10.82 12.97
CA GLN A 69 10.11 -12.22 12.87
C GLN A 69 9.50 -12.87 11.63
N LEU A 70 10.35 -13.29 10.69
CA LEU A 70 9.97 -14.16 9.58
C LEU A 70 9.90 -15.61 10.08
N ARG A 71 8.69 -16.13 10.30
CA ARG A 71 8.48 -17.52 10.75
C ARG A 71 8.35 -18.48 9.57
N ALA A 72 7.52 -18.12 8.60
CA ALA A 72 7.26 -18.87 7.38
C ALA A 72 7.00 -17.90 6.23
N GLY A 73 7.21 -18.39 5.01
CA GLY A 73 7.04 -17.64 3.78
C GLY A 73 6.89 -18.58 2.59
N SER A 74 6.89 -18.02 1.39
CA SER A 74 6.86 -18.81 0.17
C SER A 74 7.76 -18.22 -0.89
N LEU A 75 8.47 -19.09 -1.61
CA LEU A 75 9.17 -18.74 -2.84
C LEU A 75 8.30 -19.18 -4.01
N LEU A 76 7.86 -18.23 -4.81
CA LEU A 76 7.12 -18.48 -6.03
C LEU A 76 8.08 -18.50 -7.21
N LEU A 77 8.03 -19.55 -8.02
CA LEU A 77 8.63 -19.55 -9.36
C LEU A 77 7.59 -18.99 -10.32
N VAL A 78 7.88 -17.85 -10.93
CA VAL A 78 6.94 -17.16 -11.83
C VAL A 78 7.39 -17.26 -13.27
N GLY A 79 6.44 -17.38 -14.19
CA GLY A 79 6.73 -17.67 -15.58
C GLY A 79 5.51 -17.72 -16.49
N GLU A 80 5.77 -17.98 -17.77
CA GLU A 80 4.75 -18.13 -18.79
C GLU A 80 5.07 -19.36 -19.65
N ALA A 81 4.04 -20.06 -20.11
CA ALA A 81 4.17 -21.27 -20.94
C ALA A 81 5.12 -22.32 -20.31
N GLY A 82 5.06 -22.50 -18.99
CA GLY A 82 5.87 -23.45 -18.24
C GLY A 82 7.35 -23.08 -18.07
N ARG A 83 7.79 -21.92 -18.56
CA ARG A 83 9.18 -21.46 -18.41
C ARG A 83 9.30 -20.48 -17.25
N VAL A 84 10.12 -20.81 -16.26
CA VAL A 84 10.44 -19.91 -15.15
C VAL A 84 11.23 -18.70 -15.67
N ARG A 85 10.74 -17.50 -15.39
CA ARG A 85 11.36 -16.22 -15.76
C ARG A 85 11.98 -15.50 -14.57
N GLY A 86 11.53 -15.82 -13.36
CA GLY A 86 12.13 -15.33 -12.15
C GLY A 86 11.42 -15.87 -10.92
N THR A 87 11.74 -15.28 -9.79
CA THR A 87 11.29 -15.76 -8.49
C THR A 87 10.79 -14.61 -7.62
N VAL A 88 9.73 -14.87 -6.87
CA VAL A 88 9.13 -13.92 -5.93
C VAL A 88 9.18 -14.51 -4.53
N LEU A 89 9.79 -13.78 -3.60
CA LEU A 89 9.79 -14.11 -2.20
C LEU A 89 8.65 -13.41 -1.48
N LEU A 90 7.78 -14.20 -0.87
CA LEU A 90 6.71 -13.77 0.02
C LEU A 90 7.14 -13.98 1.48
N ASP A 91 7.01 -12.94 2.29
CA ASP A 91 7.24 -12.96 3.74
C ASP A 91 6.03 -13.52 4.51
N ALA A 92 5.15 -14.26 3.82
CA ALA A 92 3.94 -14.86 4.33
C ALA A 92 3.62 -16.14 3.54
N GLU A 93 2.89 -17.05 4.17
CA GLU A 93 2.36 -18.24 3.52
C GLU A 93 1.03 -17.88 2.81
N PRO A 94 0.94 -18.02 1.48
CA PRO A 94 -0.28 -17.72 0.76
C PRO A 94 -1.26 -18.89 0.79
N VAL A 95 -2.55 -18.56 0.67
CA VAL A 95 -3.65 -19.52 0.54
C VAL A 95 -4.26 -19.37 -0.84
N ILE A 96 -4.50 -20.49 -1.52
CA ILE A 96 -5.18 -20.51 -2.82
C ILE A 96 -6.70 -20.39 -2.59
N THR A 97 -7.35 -19.49 -3.32
CA THR A 97 -8.81 -19.32 -3.31
C THR A 97 -9.29 -18.78 -4.66
N PHE A 98 -10.60 -18.70 -4.87
CA PHE A 98 -11.19 -17.99 -6.00
C PHE A 98 -11.61 -16.58 -5.58
N ALA A 99 -11.45 -15.61 -6.48
CA ALA A 99 -11.84 -14.22 -6.25
C ALA A 99 -12.45 -13.60 -7.51
N GLU A 100 -13.36 -12.64 -7.31
CA GLU A 100 -13.82 -11.76 -8.38
C GLU A 100 -12.78 -10.64 -8.57
N LEU A 101 -12.20 -10.53 -9.76
CA LEU A 101 -11.20 -9.51 -10.05
C LEU A 101 -11.87 -8.24 -10.58
N ARG A 102 -11.49 -7.09 -10.03
CA ARG A 102 -11.95 -5.78 -10.45
C ARG A 102 -10.75 -4.91 -10.80
N ALA A 103 -10.82 -4.25 -11.95
CA ALA A 103 -9.83 -3.26 -12.32
C ALA A 103 -9.76 -2.17 -11.25
N MET A 104 -8.56 -1.63 -11.03
CA MET A 104 -8.43 -0.45 -10.18
C MET A 104 -9.26 0.69 -10.80
N PRO A 105 -10.12 1.38 -10.04
CA PRO A 105 -10.76 2.58 -10.56
C PRO A 105 -9.67 3.58 -10.99
N ALA A 106 -9.85 4.22 -12.15
CA ALA A 106 -8.89 5.15 -12.75
C ALA A 106 -8.60 6.40 -11.88
N THR A 107 -9.23 6.51 -10.71
CA THR A 107 -9.12 7.60 -9.75
C THR A 107 -8.09 7.36 -8.65
N VAL A 108 -7.31 6.27 -8.70
CA VAL A 108 -6.17 6.06 -7.80
C VAL A 108 -4.98 6.90 -8.30
N PRO A 109 -4.31 7.69 -7.44
CA PRO A 109 -3.21 8.56 -7.77
C PRO A 109 -2.09 7.62 -8.16
N GLU A 110 -1.13 8.17 -8.88
CA GLU A 110 0.11 7.48 -9.15
C GLU A 110 0.71 7.06 -7.81
N ALA A 111 0.50 5.80 -7.42
CA ALA A 111 1.35 5.15 -6.45
C ALA A 111 2.79 5.40 -6.95
N PRO A 112 3.76 5.59 -6.04
CA PRO A 112 5.13 5.87 -6.45
C PRO A 112 5.50 4.93 -7.61
N ALA A 113 6.04 5.44 -8.72
CA ALA A 113 6.03 4.74 -10.02
C ALA A 113 6.45 3.25 -9.94
N ARG A 114 7.32 2.93 -8.97
CA ARG A 114 7.78 1.57 -8.63
C ARG A 114 6.69 0.60 -8.15
N GLN A 115 5.69 1.08 -7.43
CA GLN A 115 4.55 0.34 -6.85
C GLN A 115 3.35 0.30 -7.81
N ALA A 116 3.09 1.38 -8.54
CA ALA A 116 1.98 1.45 -9.49
C ALA A 116 2.02 0.31 -10.52
N ALA A 117 3.22 -0.03 -11.00
CA ALA A 117 3.41 -1.12 -11.96
C ALA A 117 3.05 -2.51 -11.40
N LEU A 118 2.98 -2.68 -10.07
CA LEU A 118 2.63 -3.96 -9.44
C LEU A 118 1.16 -4.08 -9.11
N VAL A 119 0.40 -2.99 -9.06
CA VAL A 119 -0.99 -3.02 -8.61
C VAL A 119 -1.91 -3.05 -9.82
N ALA A 120 -2.58 -4.18 -10.04
CA ALA A 120 -3.50 -4.38 -11.16
C ALA A 120 -4.97 -4.06 -10.82
N GLY A 121 -5.34 -4.10 -9.53
CA GLY A 121 -6.73 -3.88 -9.14
C GLY A 121 -7.09 -4.33 -7.74
N ILE A 122 -8.31 -4.83 -7.59
CA ILE A 122 -8.88 -5.35 -6.34
C ILE A 122 -9.42 -6.76 -6.60
N ALA A 123 -9.04 -7.71 -5.74
CA ALA A 123 -9.67 -9.02 -5.67
C ALA A 123 -10.72 -9.02 -4.56
N VAL A 124 -11.96 -9.40 -4.89
CA VAL A 124 -13.04 -9.61 -3.91
C VAL A 124 -13.13 -11.09 -3.59
N LEU A 125 -12.86 -11.43 -2.34
CA LEU A 125 -12.81 -12.80 -1.82
C LEU A 125 -14.23 -13.36 -1.55
N PRO A 126 -14.40 -14.68 -1.35
CA PRO A 126 -15.72 -15.30 -1.22
C PRO A 126 -16.57 -14.77 -0.04
N ALA A 127 -15.95 -14.36 1.07
CA ALA A 127 -16.64 -13.77 2.21
C ALA A 127 -16.80 -12.24 2.10
N GLY A 128 -16.51 -11.67 0.93
CA GLY A 128 -16.69 -10.24 0.61
C GLY A 128 -15.51 -9.36 1.02
N GLU A 129 -14.44 -9.92 1.61
CA GLU A 129 -13.24 -9.17 1.91
C GLU A 129 -12.52 -8.74 0.63
N ARG A 130 -11.69 -7.71 0.74
CA ARG A 130 -10.94 -7.15 -0.38
C ARG A 130 -9.46 -7.37 -0.16
N ALA A 131 -8.77 -7.69 -1.25
CA ALA A 131 -7.32 -7.77 -1.32
C ALA A 131 -6.82 -6.92 -2.49
N ILE A 132 -5.62 -6.35 -2.35
CA ILE A 132 -4.96 -5.62 -3.44
C ILE A 132 -4.50 -6.65 -4.47
N LEU A 133 -5.02 -6.57 -5.70
CA LEU A 133 -4.62 -7.45 -6.78
C LEU A 133 -3.27 -6.98 -7.33
N LEU A 134 -2.29 -7.87 -7.27
CA LEU A 134 -0.95 -7.64 -7.77
C LEU A 134 -0.75 -8.29 -9.14
N GLN A 135 0.09 -7.67 -9.96
CA GLN A 135 0.63 -8.22 -11.19
C GLN A 135 2.15 -8.24 -11.08
N ILE A 136 2.73 -9.44 -11.13
CA ILE A 136 4.18 -9.60 -11.17
C ILE A 136 4.61 -9.54 -12.63
N PRO A 137 5.46 -8.59 -13.04
CA PRO A 137 5.95 -8.54 -14.40
C PRO A 137 6.77 -9.79 -14.70
N THR A 138 6.40 -10.51 -15.75
CA THR A 138 7.05 -11.76 -16.20
C THR A 138 8.42 -11.50 -16.86
N GLY A 139 8.76 -10.23 -17.11
CA GLY A 139 10.10 -9.77 -17.50
C GLY A 139 10.75 -8.96 -16.40
N ILE A 140 11.07 -9.58 -15.25
CA ILE A 140 11.77 -8.93 -14.13
C ILE A 140 13.09 -8.35 -14.65
N LEU A 141 13.04 -7.07 -15.05
CA LEU A 141 14.17 -6.28 -15.53
C LEU A 141 15.22 -6.25 -14.41
N ARG A 142 16.50 -6.44 -14.79
CA ARG A 142 17.64 -6.22 -13.91
C ARG A 142 17.46 -4.86 -13.22
N GLU A 143 17.46 -4.86 -11.89
CA GLU A 143 17.35 -3.64 -11.10
C GLU A 143 18.49 -2.70 -11.48
N SER A 144 18.15 -1.54 -12.06
CA SER A 144 19.04 -0.39 -12.03
C SER A 144 19.15 0.07 -10.58
N ALA A 145 20.37 0.42 -10.16
CA ALA A 145 20.73 0.91 -8.83
C ALA A 145 19.70 1.91 -8.26
N PRO A 146 19.60 2.04 -6.92
CA PRO A 146 18.63 2.93 -6.28
C PRO A 146 18.79 4.36 -6.80
N GLU A 147 17.92 4.71 -7.74
CA GLU A 147 17.72 6.09 -8.17
C GLU A 147 17.31 6.88 -6.93
N VAL A 148 18.01 7.99 -6.67
CA VAL A 148 17.78 8.89 -5.53
C VAL A 148 16.29 9.21 -5.51
N ALA A 149 15.59 8.69 -4.50
CA ALA A 149 14.15 8.85 -4.41
C ALA A 149 13.83 10.35 -4.35
N GLU A 150 13.09 10.85 -5.33
CA GLU A 150 12.55 12.20 -5.25
C GLU A 150 11.75 12.35 -3.95
N PRO A 151 11.82 13.52 -3.29
CA PRO A 151 11.10 13.75 -2.05
C PRO A 151 9.60 13.52 -2.29
N GLY A 152 9.03 12.62 -1.49
CA GLY A 152 7.63 12.26 -1.61
C GLY A 152 6.69 13.41 -1.18
N PRO A 153 5.39 13.30 -1.46
CA PRO A 153 4.39 14.30 -1.09
C PRO A 153 4.41 14.60 0.40
N ARG A 154 4.29 15.87 0.78
CA ARG A 154 4.39 16.33 2.17
C ARG A 154 3.04 16.27 2.85
N ALA A 155 2.96 15.57 3.98
CA ALA A 155 1.76 15.43 4.78
C ALA A 155 1.94 16.05 6.17
N LEU A 156 0.93 16.75 6.67
CA LEU A 156 0.84 17.22 8.05
C LEU A 156 -0.24 16.43 8.77
N VAL A 157 0.11 15.75 9.87
CA VAL A 157 -0.86 15.14 10.77
C VAL A 157 -1.09 16.08 11.95
N VAL A 158 -2.33 16.51 12.11
CA VAL A 158 -2.77 17.38 13.20
C VAL A 158 -3.64 16.58 14.15
N ALA A 159 -3.05 16.11 15.23
CA ALA A 159 -3.66 15.23 16.21
C ALA A 159 -2.94 15.39 17.56
N PRO A 160 -3.61 15.17 18.71
CA PRO A 160 -2.95 15.12 20.01
C PRO A 160 -1.84 14.06 20.04
N ALA A 161 -0.89 14.22 20.95
CA ALA A 161 0.10 13.18 21.20
C ALA A 161 -0.57 11.86 21.64
N GLY A 162 -0.20 10.77 20.97
CA GLY A 162 -0.69 9.44 21.33
C GLY A 162 -0.60 8.42 20.21
N ALA A 163 -1.01 7.20 20.53
CA ALA A 163 -0.97 6.06 19.62
C ALA A 163 -1.71 6.28 18.28
N PRO A 164 -2.88 6.95 18.21
CA PRO A 164 -3.54 7.22 16.94
C PRO A 164 -2.70 8.08 15.98
N ARG A 165 -2.08 9.15 16.50
CA ARG A 165 -1.17 10.02 15.73
C ARG A 165 0.05 9.25 15.22
N ASP A 166 0.64 8.42 16.07
CA ASP A 166 1.80 7.60 15.70
C ASP A 166 1.47 6.58 14.61
N ARG A 167 0.27 5.98 14.66
CA ARG A 167 -0.21 5.08 13.60
C ARG A 167 -0.40 5.82 12.28
N LEU A 168 -1.05 6.99 12.28
CA LEU A 168 -1.22 7.81 11.08
C LEU A 168 0.13 8.22 10.47
N ARG A 169 1.09 8.64 11.32
CA ARG A 169 2.45 8.97 10.89
C ARG A 169 3.13 7.79 10.22
N THR A 170 3.10 6.62 10.86
CA THR A 170 3.73 5.40 10.32
C THR A 170 3.10 4.99 9.01
N LEU A 171 1.77 5.08 8.91
CA LEU A 171 1.04 4.72 7.71
C LEU A 171 1.35 5.65 6.54
N LEU A 172 1.30 6.97 6.74
CA LEU A 172 1.65 7.96 5.71
C LEU A 172 3.10 7.82 5.25
N ARG A 173 4.05 7.58 6.17
CA ARG A 173 5.45 7.30 5.80
C ARG A 173 5.61 6.05 4.95
N ARG A 174 4.89 4.97 5.27
CA ARG A 174 4.88 3.73 4.47
C ARG A 174 4.30 3.95 3.08
N LEU A 175 3.37 4.90 2.94
CA LEU A 175 2.82 5.35 1.66
C LEU A 175 3.74 6.34 0.92
N GLY A 176 4.94 6.61 1.44
CA GLY A 176 5.94 7.47 0.79
C GLY A 176 5.79 8.95 1.08
N HIS A 177 4.96 9.37 2.04
CA HIS A 177 4.85 10.78 2.40
C HIS A 177 5.97 11.24 3.34
N GLU A 178 6.40 12.48 3.16
CA GLU A 178 7.16 13.21 4.18
C GLU A 178 6.21 13.76 5.24
N VAL A 179 6.24 13.16 6.44
CA VAL A 179 5.25 13.48 7.48
C VAL A 179 5.80 14.45 8.53
N SER A 180 5.10 15.56 8.71
CA SER A 180 5.22 16.47 9.86
C SER A 180 4.05 16.28 10.82
N LEU A 181 4.25 16.63 12.09
CA LEU A 181 3.25 16.53 13.15
C LEU A 181 2.95 17.89 13.76
N ALA A 182 1.70 18.11 14.16
CA ALA A 182 1.29 19.23 14.98
C ALA A 182 0.19 18.81 15.97
N GLU A 183 0.15 19.49 17.12
CA GLU A 183 -0.89 19.31 18.16
C GLU A 183 -1.89 20.46 18.19
N ASP A 184 -1.66 21.51 17.40
CA ASP A 184 -2.53 22.68 17.32
C ASP A 184 -3.24 22.70 15.94
N PRO A 185 -4.59 22.74 15.88
CA PRO A 185 -5.35 22.86 14.63
C PRO A 185 -4.96 24.10 13.82
N ARG A 186 -4.45 25.16 14.46
CA ARG A 186 -3.94 26.37 13.78
C ARG A 186 -2.72 26.09 12.92
N ALA A 187 -1.97 25.01 13.14
CA ALA A 187 -0.89 24.59 12.26
C ALA A 187 -1.39 24.30 10.83
N ALA A 188 -2.63 23.81 10.70
CA ALA A 188 -3.25 23.63 9.39
C ALA A 188 -3.44 24.97 8.66
N ARG A 189 -3.61 26.08 9.39
CA ARG A 189 -3.68 27.44 8.83
C ARG A 189 -2.31 28.06 8.58
N LEU A 190 -1.24 27.61 9.23
CA LEU A 190 0.11 28.16 9.01
C LEU A 190 0.90 27.37 7.95
N SER A 191 0.38 26.22 7.54
CA SER A 191 0.94 25.29 6.57
C SER A 191 1.27 25.92 5.21
N GLY A 192 0.45 26.85 4.71
CA GLY A 192 0.62 27.46 3.39
C GLY A 192 0.67 26.39 2.27
N ARG A 193 1.57 26.56 1.28
CA ARG A 193 1.87 25.56 0.23
C ARG A 193 2.96 24.54 0.64
N ARG A 194 3.23 24.40 1.94
CA ARG A 194 4.30 23.51 2.43
C ARG A 194 3.89 22.05 2.48
N PHE A 195 2.60 21.77 2.46
CA PHE A 195 2.04 20.43 2.55
C PHE A 195 1.03 20.21 1.44
N ASP A 196 1.06 19.03 0.86
CA ASP A 196 0.12 18.58 -0.17
C ASP A 196 -1.14 18.00 0.49
N THR A 197 -1.00 17.45 1.70
CA THR A 197 -2.08 16.83 2.47
C THR A 197 -2.02 17.21 3.94
N ILE A 198 -3.18 17.44 4.54
CA ILE A 198 -3.36 17.64 5.97
C ILE A 198 -4.40 16.62 6.45
N VAL A 199 -4.04 15.82 7.45
CA VAL A 199 -4.94 14.89 8.13
C VAL A 199 -5.24 15.45 9.51
N LEU A 200 -6.51 15.75 9.80
CA LEU A 200 -6.95 16.30 11.08
C LEU A 200 -7.75 15.26 11.87
N ASP A 201 -7.40 15.08 13.15
CA ASP A 201 -8.21 14.35 14.11
C ASP A 201 -9.39 15.19 14.59
N LEU A 202 -10.60 14.82 14.15
CA LEU A 202 -11.83 15.53 14.49
C LEU A 202 -12.35 15.20 15.89
N ASP A 203 -11.97 14.06 16.46
CA ASP A 203 -12.39 13.72 17.83
C ASP A 203 -11.68 14.64 18.83
N ALA A 204 -10.49 15.11 18.48
CA ALA A 204 -9.68 16.00 19.30
C ALA A 204 -10.02 17.49 19.15
N PHE A 205 -10.27 17.96 17.93
CA PHE A 205 -10.37 19.40 17.64
C PHE A 205 -11.74 19.87 17.20
N ALA A 206 -12.74 18.98 17.19
CA ALA A 206 -14.05 19.22 16.58
C ALA A 206 -13.93 19.72 15.13
N ALA A 207 -15.06 19.98 14.47
CA ALA A 207 -15.06 20.62 13.16
C ALA A 207 -14.79 22.14 13.29
N GLU A 208 -13.78 22.54 14.06
CA GLU A 208 -13.32 23.93 14.06
C GLU A 208 -13.10 24.36 12.61
N ALA A 209 -13.57 25.57 12.26
CA ALA A 209 -13.56 26.07 10.89
C ALA A 209 -12.12 26.16 10.36
N ILE A 210 -11.64 25.08 9.75
CA ILE A 210 -10.47 25.09 8.92
C ILE A 210 -10.94 25.60 7.58
N GLU A 211 -10.60 26.85 7.30
CA GLU A 211 -10.83 27.40 5.97
C GLU A 211 -10.00 26.61 4.96
N PRO A 212 -10.64 25.99 3.95
CA PRO A 212 -9.93 25.26 2.92
C PRO A 212 -8.98 26.22 2.20
N ARG A 213 -7.72 25.81 2.05
CA ARG A 213 -6.73 26.55 1.27
C ARG A 213 -6.58 25.94 -0.12
N ASP A 214 -6.34 26.81 -1.09
CA ASP A 214 -6.11 26.41 -2.48
C ASP A 214 -4.96 25.40 -2.58
N GLY A 215 -5.24 24.29 -3.26
CA GLY A 215 -4.25 23.26 -3.57
C GLY A 215 -3.91 22.26 -2.46
N VAL A 216 -4.33 22.47 -1.21
CA VAL A 216 -4.09 21.50 -0.11
C VAL A 216 -5.27 20.55 0.02
N ARG A 217 -4.99 19.26 0.25
CA ARG A 217 -6.00 18.27 0.59
C ARG A 217 -6.25 18.18 2.09
N LEU A 218 -7.50 18.24 2.50
CA LEU A 218 -7.95 18.12 3.88
C LEU A 218 -8.69 16.79 4.09
N ILE A 219 -8.13 15.93 4.93
CA ILE A 219 -8.69 14.63 5.29
C ILE A 219 -9.12 14.66 6.75
N ALA A 220 -10.42 14.47 6.98
CA ALA A 220 -10.99 14.31 8.31
C ALA A 220 -10.75 12.88 8.79
N CYS A 221 -10.20 12.72 9.99
CA CYS A 221 -10.03 11.43 10.65
C CYS A 221 -10.87 11.42 11.93
N SER A 222 -11.67 10.37 12.15
CA SER A 222 -12.43 10.17 13.39
C SER A 222 -12.47 8.70 13.76
N ALA A 223 -12.53 8.39 15.05
CA ALA A 223 -12.71 7.07 15.62
C ALA A 223 -14.12 6.52 15.37
N ALA A 224 -15.08 7.37 15.00
CA ALA A 224 -16.42 6.99 14.60
C ALA A 224 -16.65 7.22 13.10
N ALA A 225 -17.49 6.39 12.48
CA ALA A 225 -17.90 6.61 11.11
C ALA A 225 -18.71 7.91 11.02
N LEU A 226 -18.24 8.85 10.20
CA LEU A 226 -18.94 10.11 9.98
C LEU A 226 -20.04 9.91 8.92
N PRO A 227 -21.28 10.35 9.18
CA PRO A 227 -22.39 10.14 8.24
C PRO A 227 -22.24 10.93 6.93
N ARG A 228 -21.41 11.98 6.94
CA ARG A 228 -21.04 12.79 5.78
C ARG A 228 -19.66 13.41 5.99
N VAL A 229 -18.99 13.77 4.90
CA VAL A 229 -17.75 14.55 4.94
C VAL A 229 -18.03 15.93 5.53
N PRO A 230 -17.30 16.38 6.58
CA PRO A 230 -17.50 17.70 7.16
C PRO A 230 -17.15 18.83 6.18
N ASN A 231 -17.80 19.98 6.35
CA ASN A 231 -17.56 21.15 5.51
C ASN A 231 -16.07 21.55 5.55
N GLY A 232 -15.48 21.81 4.38
CA GLY A 232 -14.08 22.18 4.24
C GLY A 232 -13.11 21.01 4.09
N PHE A 233 -13.58 19.75 4.22
CA PHE A 233 -12.76 18.56 3.99
C PHE A 233 -13.04 17.96 2.62
N ASP A 234 -11.99 17.41 1.98
CA ASP A 234 -12.12 16.67 0.73
C ASP A 234 -12.62 15.24 0.98
N SER A 235 -12.30 14.66 2.14
CA SER A 235 -12.71 13.31 2.52
C SER A 235 -12.76 13.12 4.03
N ALA A 236 -13.46 12.08 4.47
CA ALA A 236 -13.53 11.65 5.86
C ALA A 236 -13.24 10.16 5.95
N ILE A 237 -12.39 9.76 6.90
CA ILE A 237 -11.96 8.37 7.09
C ILE A 237 -12.12 7.95 8.54
N LEU A 238 -12.32 6.66 8.75
CA LEU A 238 -12.27 6.04 10.07
C LEU A 238 -10.81 5.88 10.51
N ALA A 239 -10.52 6.20 11.77
CA ALA A 239 -9.19 6.03 12.35
C ALA A 239 -8.75 4.56 12.28
N GLY A 240 -7.63 4.31 11.60
CA GLY A 240 -7.09 2.97 11.40
C GLY A 240 -7.62 2.23 10.16
N ASP A 241 -8.57 2.79 9.41
CA ASP A 241 -8.98 2.25 8.11
C ASP A 241 -7.98 2.65 7.02
N VAL A 242 -6.99 1.78 6.82
CA VAL A 242 -5.92 1.95 5.83
C VAL A 242 -6.47 2.08 4.40
N ALA A 243 -7.49 1.29 4.06
CA ALA A 243 -8.04 1.29 2.71
C ALA A 243 -8.74 2.63 2.42
N SER A 244 -9.50 3.15 3.39
CA SER A 244 -10.10 4.48 3.30
C SER A 244 -9.06 5.59 3.24
N LEU A 245 -7.95 5.50 3.99
CA LEU A 245 -6.86 6.48 3.87
C LEU A 245 -6.21 6.45 2.48
N ILE A 246 -5.91 5.27 1.94
CA ILE A 246 -5.34 5.15 0.58
C ILE A 246 -6.32 5.75 -0.44
N ALA A 247 -7.62 5.44 -0.32
CA ALA A 247 -8.66 6.00 -1.18
C ALA A 247 -8.80 7.53 -1.02
N ALA A 248 -8.63 8.07 0.18
CA ALA A 248 -8.69 9.50 0.47
C ALA A 248 -7.47 10.26 -0.05
N LEU A 249 -6.27 9.69 0.11
CA LEU A 249 -5.04 10.16 -0.54
C LEU A 249 -5.11 10.00 -2.05
N ALA A 250 -6.04 9.16 -2.52
CA ALA A 250 -6.20 8.89 -3.91
C ALA A 250 -6.96 9.93 -4.74
N GLN A 251 -8.06 10.43 -4.19
CA GLN A 251 -8.99 11.28 -4.92
C GLN A 251 -8.37 12.61 -5.38
N ARG A 252 -8.15 12.81 -6.69
CA ARG A 252 -7.75 14.14 -7.20
C ARG A 252 -8.76 15.20 -6.73
N LYS A 253 -8.25 16.32 -6.21
CA LYS A 253 -9.05 17.52 -6.01
C LYS A 253 -9.53 17.94 -7.40
N THR A 254 -10.81 17.71 -7.68
CA THR A 254 -11.41 18.17 -8.93
C THR A 254 -11.42 19.68 -8.80
N LEU A 255 -10.47 20.36 -9.44
CA LEU A 255 -10.47 21.81 -9.51
C LEU A 255 -11.78 22.20 -10.18
N ALA A 256 -12.70 22.77 -9.40
CA ALA A 256 -13.87 23.44 -9.95
C ALA A 256 -13.31 24.59 -10.80
N ALA A 257 -13.50 24.49 -12.12
CA ALA A 257 -13.12 25.50 -13.09
C ALA A 257 -13.98 26.76 -12.95
#